data_AF-A1AYN0-F1
#
_entry.id   AF-A1AYN0-F1
#
_cell.length_a   1.000
_cell.length_b   1.000
_cell.length_c   1.000
_cell.angle_alpha   90.00
_cell.angle_beta   90.00
_cell.angle_gamma   90.00
#
_symmetry.space_group_name_H-M   'P 1'
#
loop_
_entity.id
_entity.type
_entity.pdbx_description
1 polymer ?
#
loop_
_entity_poly.entity_id
_entity_poly.type
_entity_poly.pdbx_seq_one_letter_code
_entity_poly.pdbx_strand_id
1 'polypeptide(L)'
;MNGCIVQVWFEPETDTPGRCAPFVIIETELPDFASFCELVDADRLIGGGILWTRNGSPGEKVIYRRQPCAFRGSAVLRCQLPTWRFIEGDS
;
A
#
# COMPACT_ATOMS: atom_id res chain seq x y z
N MET A 1 -2.75 -13.03 -8.89
CA MET A 1 -1.45 -12.44 -9.25
C MET A 1 -0.79 -12.09 -7.93
N ASN A 2 0.40 -12.63 -7.65
CA ASN A 2 1.10 -12.43 -6.38
C ASN A 2 2.13 -11.31 -6.53
N GLY A 3 1.69 -10.05 -6.60
CA GLY A 3 2.62 -8.94 -6.42
C GLY A 3 2.75 -8.56 -4.94
N CYS A 4 3.65 -7.62 -4.63
CA CYS A 4 3.87 -7.21 -3.26
C CYS A 4 2.75 -6.27 -2.77
N ILE A 5 2.38 -6.42 -1.49
CA ILE A 5 1.47 -5.53 -0.79
C ILE A 5 2.29 -4.56 0.06
N VAL A 6 2.06 -3.26 -0.12
CA VAL A 6 2.83 -2.19 0.52
C VAL A 6 1.91 -1.18 1.19
N GLN A 7 2.37 -0.60 2.29
CA GLN A 7 1.79 0.62 2.85
C GLN A 7 2.48 1.82 2.22
N VAL A 8 1.69 2.77 1.71
CA VAL A 8 2.19 3.96 1.01
C VAL A 8 1.58 5.22 1.63
N TRP A 9 2.45 6.17 1.96
CA TRP A 9 2.07 7.51 2.40
C TRP A 9 2.33 8.49 1.26
N PHE A 10 1.27 9.17 0.82
CA PHE A 10 1.34 10.22 -0.21
C PHE A 10 1.33 11.63 0.40
N GLU A 11 0.90 11.75 1.66
CA GLU A 11 0.81 13.02 2.38
C GLU A 11 1.80 13.02 3.56
N PRO A 12 2.42 14.18 3.87
CA PRO A 12 3.35 14.28 4.98
C PRO A 12 2.61 14.08 6.30
N GLU A 13 3.36 13.77 7.35
CA GLU A 13 2.84 13.80 8.72
C GLU A 13 2.26 15.20 8.98
N THR A 14 0.95 15.25 9.26
CA THR A 14 0.30 16.51 9.58
C THR A 14 0.81 16.97 10.94
N ASP A 15 1.21 18.23 11.06
CA ASP A 15 1.67 18.88 12.30
C ASP A 15 0.61 18.91 13.44
N THR A 16 -0.55 18.28 13.24
CA THR A 16 -1.56 18.14 14.28
C THR A 16 -1.12 17.04 15.25
N PRO A 17 -0.77 17.38 16.51
CA PRO A 17 -0.34 16.39 17.49
C PRO A 17 -1.44 15.31 17.66
N GLY A 18 -1.08 14.05 17.36
CA GLY A 18 -1.96 12.90 17.52
C GLY A 18 -2.56 12.32 16.22
N ARG A 19 -2.36 12.94 15.05
CA ARG A 19 -2.84 12.38 13.77
C ARG A 19 -1.68 11.84 12.94
N CYS A 20 -1.52 10.52 12.91
CA CYS A 20 -0.59 9.86 11.97
C CYS A 20 -1.01 10.20 10.52
N ALA A 21 -0.04 10.42 9.64
CA ALA A 21 -0.32 10.58 8.21
C ALA A 21 -1.11 9.36 7.70
N PRO A 22 -2.20 9.58 6.93
CA PRO A 22 -2.94 8.47 6.37
C PRO A 22 -2.06 7.71 5.37
N PHE A 23 -2.04 6.39 5.50
CA PHE A 23 -1.49 5.51 4.47
C PHE A 23 -2.62 4.82 3.72
N VAL A 24 -2.30 4.41 2.50
CA VAL A 24 -3.08 3.44 1.75
C VAL A 24 -2.33 2.12 1.66
N ILE A 25 -3.08 1.03 1.51
CA ILE A 25 -2.52 -0.29 1.26
C ILE A 25 -2.67 -0.55 -0.24
N ILE A 26 -1.58 -0.89 -0.92
CA ILE A 26 -1.55 -1.10 -2.37
C ILE A 26 -0.99 -2.48 -2.66
N GLU A 27 -1.72 -3.28 -3.43
CA GLU A 27 -1.20 -4.47 -4.10
C GLU A 27 -0.66 -4.04 -5.47
N THR A 28 0.62 -4.28 -5.71
CA THR A 28 1.27 -3.94 -6.99
C THR A 28 1.42 -5.18 -7.87
N GLU A 29 1.92 -5.02 -9.09
CA GLU A 29 2.33 -6.15 -9.94
C GLU A 29 3.81 -6.53 -9.76
N LEU A 30 4.51 -5.86 -8.86
CA LEU A 30 5.95 -6.03 -8.66
C LEU A 30 6.23 -7.27 -7.81
N PRO A 31 7.34 -8.00 -8.09
CA PRO A 31 7.60 -9.28 -7.46
C PRO A 31 7.88 -9.17 -5.96
N ASP A 32 8.47 -8.05 -5.51
CA ASP A 32 8.84 -7.83 -4.11
C ASP A 32 8.90 -6.34 -3.75
N PHE A 33 9.19 -6.07 -2.48
CA PHE A 33 9.30 -4.71 -1.95
C PHE A 33 10.54 -3.97 -2.46
N ALA A 34 11.65 -4.67 -2.73
CA ALA A 34 12.86 -4.05 -3.24
C ALA A 34 12.62 -3.47 -4.64
N SER A 35 11.96 -4.23 -5.51
CA SER A 35 11.55 -3.79 -6.85
C SER A 35 10.60 -2.59 -6.79
N PHE A 36 9.72 -2.54 -5.78
CA PHE A 36 8.89 -1.36 -5.53
C PHE A 36 9.73 -0.13 -5.19
N CYS A 37 10.67 -0.25 -4.25
CA CYS A 37 11.55 0.84 -3.85
C CYS A 37 12.38 1.35 -5.04
N GLU A 38 12.92 0.45 -5.87
CA GLU A 38 13.68 0.84 -7.07
C GLU A 38 12.86 1.70 -8.04
N LEU A 39 11.58 1.36 -8.25
CA LEU A 39 10.70 2.18 -9.11
C LEU A 39 10.31 3.51 -8.46
N VAL A 40 10.17 3.54 -7.14
CA VAL A 40 9.94 4.79 -6.40
C VAL A 40 11.14 5.73 -6.54
N ASP A 41 12.35 5.23 -6.27
CA ASP A 41 13.59 6.00 -6.35
C ASP A 41 13.90 6.47 -7.78
N ALA A 42 13.54 5.67 -8.79
CA ALA A 42 13.69 6.02 -10.19
C ALA A 42 12.56 6.91 -10.76
N ASP A 43 11.64 7.39 -9.92
CA ASP A 43 10.45 8.18 -10.30
C ASP A 43 9.66 7.57 -11.48
N ARG A 44 9.47 6.25 -11.45
CA ARG A 44 8.72 5.53 -12.48
C ARG A 44 7.22 5.54 -12.19
N LEU A 45 6.43 5.29 -13.23
CA LEU A 45 5.00 5.06 -13.09
C LEU A 45 4.81 3.66 -12.50
N ILE A 46 4.04 3.56 -11.42
CA ILE A 46 3.73 2.33 -10.71
C ILE A 46 2.21 2.12 -10.80
N GLY A 47 1.82 0.92 -11.27
CA GLY A 47 0.43 0.47 -11.29
C GLY A 47 0.13 -0.47 -10.12
N GLY A 48 -1.13 -0.47 -9.69
CA GLY A 48 -1.59 -1.40 -8.65
C GLY A 48 -3.08 -1.25 -8.34
N GLY A 49 -3.49 -1.86 -7.23
CA GLY A 49 -4.83 -1.73 -6.67
C GLY A 49 -4.78 -1.32 -5.21
N ILE A 50 -5.49 -0.25 -4.85
CA ILE A 50 -5.74 0.11 -3.45
C ILE A 50 -6.61 -0.99 -2.85
N LEU A 51 -6.11 -1.60 -1.79
CA LEU A 51 -6.79 -2.62 -1.02
C LEU A 51 -7.67 -1.98 0.04
N TRP A 52 -8.98 -2.12 -0.12
CA TRP A 52 -9.93 -1.75 0.91
C TRP A 52 -10.10 -2.94 1.83
N THR A 53 -9.76 -2.74 3.10
CA THR A 53 -9.69 -3.83 4.08
C THR A 53 -10.53 -3.55 5.31
N ARG A 54 -11.00 -4.63 5.93
CA ARG A 54 -11.59 -4.63 7.28
C ARG A 54 -10.74 -5.50 8.20
N ASN A 55 -10.91 -5.33 9.51
CA ASN A 55 -10.21 -6.18 10.48
C ASN A 55 -10.75 -7.62 10.40
N GLY A 56 -9.84 -8.59 10.32
CA GLY A 56 -10.15 -10.01 10.48
C GLY A 56 -9.79 -10.49 11.89
N SER A 57 -9.19 -11.69 11.98
CA SER A 57 -8.57 -12.17 13.22
C SER A 57 -7.39 -11.26 13.64
N PRO A 58 -6.91 -11.35 14.88
CA PRO A 58 -5.70 -10.63 15.30
C PRO A 58 -4.53 -10.88 14.34
N GLY A 59 -3.95 -9.80 13.79
CA GLY A 59 -2.88 -9.88 12.79
C GLY A 59 -3.36 -10.01 11.34
N GLU A 60 -4.67 -10.02 11.09
CA GLU A 60 -5.24 -10.20 9.75
C GLU A 60 -6.04 -8.98 9.25
N LYS A 61 -5.97 -8.78 7.94
CA LYS A 61 -6.79 -7.82 7.19
C LYS A 61 -7.54 -8.56 6.09
N VAL A 62 -8.86 -8.45 6.10
CA VAL A 62 -9.71 -9.05 5.06
C VAL A 62 -9.93 -8.03 3.96
N ILE A 63 -9.47 -8.33 2.75
CA ILE A 63 -9.65 -7.54 1.55
C ILE A 63 -11.07 -7.75 1.05
N TYR A 64 -11.86 -6.68 0.94
CA TYR A 64 -13.23 -6.76 0.41
C TYR A 64 -13.42 -5.98 -0.90
N ARG A 65 -12.44 -5.17 -1.30
CA ARG A 65 -12.45 -4.46 -2.58
C ARG A 65 -11.05 -4.08 -3.02
N ARG A 66 -10.84 -4.09 -4.34
CA ARG A 66 -9.66 -3.56 -5.02
C ARG A 66 -10.08 -2.40 -5.92
N GLN A 67 -9.45 -1.26 -5.75
CA GLN A 67 -9.65 -0.10 -6.61
C GLN A 67 -8.38 0.14 -7.43
N PRO A 68 -8.43 0.07 -8.77
CA PRO A 68 -7.28 0.35 -9.62
C PRO A 68 -6.68 1.73 -9.33
N CYS A 69 -5.35 1.82 -9.27
CA CYS A 69 -4.61 3.05 -9.10
C CYS A 69 -3.32 3.06 -9.92
N ALA A 70 -2.84 4.26 -10.24
CA ALA A 70 -1.50 4.48 -10.77
C ALA A 70 -0.93 5.77 -10.17
N PHE A 71 0.35 5.77 -9.87
CA PHE A 71 1.06 6.92 -9.28
C PHE A 71 2.52 6.91 -9.71
N ARG A 72 3.20 8.05 -9.56
CA ARG A 72 4.64 8.15 -9.78
C ARG A 72 5.42 7.94 -8.49
N GLY A 73 6.65 7.46 -8.60
CA GLY A 73 7.59 7.34 -7.48
C GLY A 73 7.73 8.63 -6.68
N SER A 74 7.84 9.78 -7.36
CA SER A 74 7.90 11.12 -6.74
C SER A 74 6.69 11.50 -5.87
N ALA A 75 5.54 10.83 -6.02
CA ALA A 75 4.39 11.05 -5.14
C ALA A 75 4.52 10.31 -3.80
N VAL A 76 5.37 9.28 -3.72
CA VAL A 76 5.55 8.46 -2.51
C VAL A 76 6.49 9.17 -1.55
N LEU A 77 5.98 9.56 -0.38
CA LEU A 77 6.78 10.17 0.67
C LEU A 77 7.44 9.12 1.58
N ARG A 78 6.73 8.01 1.80
CA ARG A 78 7.22 6.87 2.57
C ARG A 78 6.49 5.62 2.11
N CYS A 79 7.21 4.49 2.16
CA CYS A 79 6.61 3.18 1.99
C CYS A 79 7.12 2.19 3.04
N GLN A 80 6.34 1.15 3.31
CA GLN A 80 6.71 0.11 4.27
C GLN A 80 6.01 -1.21 3.95
N LEU A 81 6.66 -2.33 4.30
CA LEU A 81 5.99 -3.62 4.37
C LEU A 81 4.94 -3.64 5.49
N PRO A 82 3.70 -4.08 5.20
CA PRO A 82 2.69 -4.31 6.21
C PRO A 82 3.07 -5.47 7.12
N THR A 83 2.66 -5.39 8.38
CA THR A 83 2.86 -6.44 9.38
C THR A 83 1.68 -7.41 9.48
N TRP A 84 0.59 -7.15 8.75
CA TRP A 84 -0.61 -7.99 8.73
C TRP A 84 -0.54 -9.06 7.65
N ARG A 85 -1.20 -10.17 7.90
CA ARG A 85 -1.57 -11.15 6.88
C ARG A 85 -2.83 -10.67 6.16
N PHE A 86 -2.80 -10.62 4.84
CA PHE A 86 -3.96 -10.27 4.03
C PHE A 86 -4.70 -11.54 3.59
N ILE A 87 -6.03 -11.49 3.64
CA ILE A 87 -6.91 -12.60 3.28
C ILE A 87 -8.01 -12.06 2.36
N GLU A 88 -8.36 -12.83 1.33
CA GLU A 88 -9.51 -12.53 0.48
C GLU A 88 -10.81 -12.67 1.27
N GLY A 89 -11.63 -11.63 1.25
CA GLY A 89 -13.01 -11.69 1.72
C GLY A 89 -13.94 -12.13 0.60
N ASP A 90 -15.00 -12.87 0.97
CA ASP A 90 -16.10 -13.13 0.06
C ASP A 90 -16.74 -11.79 -0.32
N SER A 91 -16.76 -11.49 -1.62
CA SER A 91 -17.34 -10.27 -2.21
C SER A 91 -18.86 -10.38 -2.31
#